data_AF-K7UZC8-F1
#
_entry.id   AF-K7UZC8-F1
#
_cell.length_a   1.000
_cell.length_b   1.000
_cell.length_c   1.000
_cell.angle_alpha   90.00
_cell.angle_beta   90.00
_cell.angle_gamma   90.00
#
_symmetry.space_group_name_H-M   'P 1'
#
loop_
_entity.id
_entity.type
_entity.pdbx_description
1 polymer ?
#
loop_
_entity_poly.entity_id
_entity_poly.type
_entity_poly.pdbx_seq_one_letter_code
_entity_poly.pdbx_strand_id
1 'polypeptide(L)'
;MAAGSIVVDFPSMGAALCFPNLESLLRDSASGFLSAVSAAPAPGAADLTNFHRVFSRVLSTYSDPPLEVVWFFSALSFHDRPDDLRSLLQLLSAFAASSPGAAKPLALLAPVVSELFHSDKPRRETEAVVEAVLSYISICSSRPAPSSTEGTTADAVRLLPAFGDLVKVWSVRHSRERCPFQVLFPLAGDEARRELMKEGCSVDYLAGVVLVEAFLLRLCLKVQNATGVPRSELQKELKIWAVSSIPVFQSHQFFGVLLNMLLNSPLPVYSLVVCVS
;
A
#
# COMPACT_ATOMS: atom_id res chain seq x y z
N MET A 1 -45.71 -0.23 -0.46
CA MET A 1 -44.66 0.75 -0.08
C MET A 1 -43.56 0.64 -1.12
N ALA A 2 -43.42 1.64 -1.97
CA ALA A 2 -42.52 1.61 -3.13
C ALA A 2 -41.08 1.91 -2.69
N ALA A 3 -40.16 1.03 -3.05
CA ALA A 3 -38.72 1.24 -2.89
C ALA A 3 -38.25 2.21 -3.99
N GLY A 4 -37.80 3.40 -3.58
CA GLY A 4 -37.18 4.37 -4.47
C GLY A 4 -35.77 3.90 -4.86
N SER A 5 -35.64 3.39 -6.08
CA SER A 5 -34.34 3.17 -6.72
C SER A 5 -33.74 4.53 -7.06
N ILE A 6 -32.67 4.93 -6.37
CA ILE A 6 -31.87 6.10 -6.75
C ILE A 6 -31.05 5.69 -7.97
N VAL A 7 -31.61 5.89 -9.16
CA VAL A 7 -30.87 5.84 -10.42
C VAL A 7 -30.07 7.13 -10.51
N VAL A 8 -28.76 7.05 -10.33
CA VAL A 8 -27.86 8.18 -10.62
C VAL A 8 -27.67 8.22 -12.13
N ASP A 9 -28.40 9.12 -12.77
CA ASP A 9 -28.35 9.33 -14.22
C ASP A 9 -27.13 10.20 -14.58
N PHE A 10 -26.17 9.66 -15.33
CA PHE A 10 -25.02 10.41 -15.83
C PHE A 10 -25.16 10.66 -17.33
N PRO A 11 -24.97 11.90 -17.81
CA PRO A 11 -25.22 12.24 -19.21
C PRO A 11 -24.16 11.60 -20.12
N SER A 12 -24.66 10.99 -21.20
CA SER A 12 -23.87 10.55 -22.35
C SER A 12 -23.13 11.73 -22.98
N MET A 13 -21.81 11.83 -22.79
CA MET A 13 -20.95 12.73 -23.57
C MET A 13 -19.77 11.97 -24.17
N GLY A 14 -19.87 11.71 -25.47
CA GLY A 14 -18.74 11.50 -26.34
C GLY A 14 -18.18 12.85 -26.78
N ALA A 15 -17.14 13.34 -26.11
CA ALA A 15 -16.13 14.27 -26.61
C ALA A 15 -15.14 14.59 -25.47
N ALA A 16 -13.84 14.46 -25.74
CA ALA A 16 -12.72 14.96 -24.94
C ALA A 16 -12.83 14.82 -23.40
N LEU A 17 -12.52 13.63 -22.88
CA LEU A 17 -12.44 13.41 -21.42
C LEU A 17 -11.13 13.98 -20.86
N CYS A 18 -11.06 15.31 -20.74
CA CYS A 18 -10.29 15.91 -19.67
C CYS A 18 -11.13 15.76 -18.40
N PHE A 19 -10.77 14.85 -17.50
CA PHE A 19 -11.43 14.74 -16.19
C PHE A 19 -11.18 16.03 -15.42
N PRO A 20 -12.17 16.94 -15.23
CA PRO A 20 -11.87 18.29 -14.74
C PRO A 20 -11.45 18.31 -13.27
N ASN A 21 -11.63 17.19 -12.54
CA ASN A 21 -11.12 17.05 -11.19
C ASN A 21 -10.98 15.55 -10.79
N LEU A 22 -9.81 14.95 -11.07
CA LEU A 22 -9.48 13.57 -10.70
C LEU A 22 -9.68 13.29 -9.21
N GLU A 23 -9.40 14.28 -8.37
CA GLU A 23 -9.55 14.17 -6.91
C GLU A 23 -11.02 13.98 -6.51
N SER A 24 -11.93 14.77 -7.09
CA SER A 24 -13.37 14.61 -6.83
C SER A 24 -13.87 13.24 -7.28
N LEU A 25 -13.45 12.77 -8.45
CA LEU A 25 -13.80 11.45 -8.96
C LEU A 25 -13.32 10.34 -8.01
N LEU A 26 -12.08 10.44 -7.50
CA LEU A 26 -11.53 9.49 -6.54
C LEU A 26 -12.31 9.49 -5.23
N ARG A 27 -12.63 10.67 -4.68
CA ARG A 27 -13.38 10.80 -3.43
C ARG A 27 -14.78 10.23 -3.54
N ASP A 28 -15.50 10.60 -4.60
CA ASP A 28 -16.87 10.12 -4.85
C ASP A 28 -16.86 8.60 -5.08
N SER A 29 -15.90 8.09 -5.86
CA SER A 29 -15.76 6.66 -6.13
C SER A 29 -15.36 5.87 -4.88
N ALA A 30 -14.49 6.40 -4.02
CA ALA A 30 -14.14 5.78 -2.75
C ALA A 30 -15.35 5.69 -1.81
N SER A 31 -16.15 6.75 -1.72
CA SER A 31 -17.37 6.75 -0.92
C SER A 31 -18.41 5.75 -1.46
N GLY A 32 -18.60 5.72 -2.79
CA GLY A 32 -19.50 4.79 -3.46
C GLY A 32 -19.06 3.34 -3.30
N PHE A 33 -17.76 3.07 -3.42
CA PHE A 33 -17.16 1.77 -3.15
C PHE A 33 -17.43 1.31 -1.72
N LEU A 34 -17.13 2.16 -0.73
CA LEU A 34 -17.33 1.82 0.69
C LEU A 34 -18.80 1.53 0.99
N SER A 35 -19.72 2.29 0.40
CA SER A 35 -21.16 2.04 0.51
C SER A 35 -21.55 0.71 -0.14
N ALA A 36 -21.04 0.41 -1.33
CA ALA A 36 -21.35 -0.83 -2.05
C ALA A 36 -20.83 -2.07 -1.31
N VAL A 37 -19.60 -2.02 -0.81
CA VAL A 37 -19.00 -3.12 -0.03
C VAL A 37 -19.72 -3.30 1.31
N SER A 38 -20.10 -2.22 1.98
CA SER A 38 -20.82 -2.30 3.27
C SER A 38 -22.24 -2.84 3.13
N ALA A 39 -22.89 -2.61 1.98
CA ALA A 39 -24.23 -3.12 1.69
C ALA A 39 -24.23 -4.55 1.10
N ALA A 40 -23.07 -5.09 0.74
CA ALA A 40 -22.97 -6.39 0.10
C ALA A 40 -23.30 -7.53 1.08
N PRO A 41 -24.01 -8.59 0.62
CA PRO A 41 -24.42 -9.70 1.49
C PRO A 41 -23.26 -10.61 1.93
N ALA A 42 -22.13 -10.58 1.20
CA ALA A 42 -20.93 -11.35 1.51
C ALA A 42 -19.68 -10.63 0.96
N PRO A 43 -18.47 -10.94 1.47
CA PRO A 43 -17.22 -10.45 0.90
C PRO A 43 -17.11 -10.81 -0.59
N GLY A 44 -16.78 -9.83 -1.43
CA GLY A 44 -16.69 -10.01 -2.88
C GLY A 44 -18.03 -10.04 -3.63
N ALA A 45 -19.17 -9.84 -2.94
CA ALA A 45 -20.49 -9.82 -3.56
C ALA A 45 -20.95 -8.42 -4.02
N ALA A 46 -20.14 -7.38 -3.81
CA ALA A 46 -20.44 -6.03 -4.26
C ALA A 46 -20.28 -5.95 -5.79
N ASP A 47 -21.25 -5.36 -6.50
CA ASP A 47 -21.08 -5.08 -7.93
C ASP A 47 -20.19 -3.86 -8.13
N LEU A 48 -18.95 -4.12 -8.56
CA LEU A 48 -17.92 -3.11 -8.82
C LEU A 48 -17.70 -2.82 -10.31
N THR A 49 -18.53 -3.41 -11.19
CA THR A 49 -18.33 -3.38 -12.65
C THR A 49 -18.24 -1.97 -13.23
N ASN A 50 -19.09 -1.06 -12.73
CA ASN A 50 -19.08 0.33 -13.18
C ASN A 50 -17.79 1.06 -12.79
N PHE A 51 -17.29 0.84 -11.56
CA PHE A 51 -16.01 1.39 -11.12
C PHE A 51 -14.86 0.85 -11.98
N HIS A 52 -14.84 -0.46 -12.27
CA HIS A 52 -13.85 -1.06 -13.15
C HIS A 52 -13.82 -0.40 -14.52
N ARG A 53 -14.98 -0.20 -15.15
CA ARG A 53 -15.08 0.42 -16.48
C ARG A 53 -14.59 1.87 -16.48
N VAL A 54 -14.94 2.65 -15.46
CA VAL A 54 -14.52 4.05 -15.35
C VAL A 54 -13.00 4.11 -15.16
N PHE A 55 -12.47 3.39 -14.17
CA PHE A 55 -11.06 3.47 -13.83
C PHE A 55 -10.14 2.78 -14.84
N SER A 56 -10.59 1.74 -15.55
CA SER A 56 -9.84 1.20 -16.68
C SER A 56 -9.67 2.24 -17.79
N ARG A 57 -10.71 3.04 -18.05
CA ARG A 57 -10.66 4.13 -19.03
C ARG A 57 -9.73 5.25 -18.55
N VAL A 58 -9.84 5.66 -17.28
CA VAL A 58 -8.93 6.65 -16.67
C VAL A 58 -7.47 6.17 -16.79
N LEU A 59 -7.17 4.93 -16.42
CA LEU A 59 -5.81 4.39 -16.50
C LEU A 59 -5.28 4.37 -17.94
N SER A 60 -6.13 4.09 -18.93
CA SER A 60 -5.74 4.11 -20.34
C SER A 60 -5.37 5.50 -20.87
N THR A 61 -5.74 6.59 -20.18
CA THR A 61 -5.40 7.96 -20.61
C THR A 61 -4.05 8.44 -20.09
N TYR A 62 -3.45 7.77 -19.11
CA TYR A 62 -2.16 8.17 -18.53
C TYR A 62 -1.04 7.21 -18.95
N SER A 63 0.09 7.76 -19.41
CA SER A 63 1.31 6.99 -19.62
C SER A 63 1.98 6.58 -18.30
N ASP A 64 1.85 7.41 -17.27
CA ASP A 64 2.26 7.12 -15.90
C ASP A 64 1.12 7.55 -14.93
N PRO A 65 0.16 6.66 -14.63
CA PRO A 65 -1.06 7.02 -13.89
C PRO A 65 -0.78 7.39 -12.43
N PRO A 66 -1.46 8.38 -11.83
CA PRO A 66 -1.24 8.75 -10.43
C PRO A 66 -1.39 7.57 -9.46
N LEU A 67 -0.63 7.57 -8.35
CA LEU A 67 -0.59 6.47 -7.39
C LEU A 67 -1.99 6.11 -6.88
N GLU A 68 -2.79 7.11 -6.60
CA GLU A 68 -4.15 7.01 -6.06
C GLU A 68 -5.10 6.29 -7.01
N VAL A 69 -4.97 6.53 -8.31
CA VAL A 69 -5.79 5.90 -9.35
C VAL A 69 -5.44 4.42 -9.45
N VAL A 70 -4.14 4.10 -9.44
CA VAL A 70 -3.65 2.71 -9.46
C VAL A 70 -4.10 1.99 -8.19
N TRP A 71 -4.01 2.63 -7.02
CA TRP A 71 -4.48 2.08 -5.75
C TRP A 71 -5.97 1.80 -5.74
N PHE A 72 -6.79 2.74 -6.23
CA PHE A 72 -8.23 2.50 -6.27
C PHE A 72 -8.57 1.35 -7.22
N PHE A 73 -8.02 1.34 -8.44
CA PHE A 73 -8.30 0.27 -9.40
C PHE A 73 -7.81 -1.11 -8.95
N SER A 74 -6.66 -1.16 -8.28
CA SER A 74 -6.14 -2.41 -7.70
C SER A 74 -6.98 -2.89 -6.52
N ALA A 75 -7.59 -1.99 -5.74
CA ALA A 75 -8.56 -2.36 -4.70
C ALA A 75 -9.79 -3.03 -5.32
N LEU A 76 -10.35 -2.49 -6.41
CA LEU A 76 -11.48 -3.11 -7.12
C LEU A 76 -11.13 -4.55 -7.54
N SER A 77 -9.98 -4.72 -8.19
CA SER A 77 -9.51 -6.01 -8.69
C SER A 77 -9.24 -7.02 -7.57
N PHE A 78 -8.73 -6.55 -6.42
CA PHE A 78 -8.50 -7.40 -5.25
C PHE A 78 -9.80 -7.79 -4.55
N HIS A 79 -10.80 -6.91 -4.54
CA HIS A 79 -12.10 -7.22 -3.94
C HIS A 79 -12.90 -8.25 -4.74
N ASP A 80 -12.74 -8.31 -6.07
CA ASP A 80 -13.32 -9.36 -6.91
C ASP A 80 -12.73 -10.74 -6.61
N ARG A 81 -11.42 -10.78 -6.29
CA ARG A 81 -10.67 -12.02 -6.02
C ARG A 81 -9.85 -11.84 -4.74
N PRO A 82 -10.54 -11.86 -3.58
CA PRO A 82 -9.87 -11.70 -2.31
C PRO A 82 -8.76 -12.75 -2.18
N ASP A 83 -7.65 -12.32 -1.58
CA ASP A 83 -6.53 -13.17 -1.18
C ASP A 83 -5.57 -13.58 -2.31
N ASP A 84 -5.77 -13.18 -3.56
CA ASP A 84 -4.76 -13.36 -4.63
C ASP A 84 -3.69 -12.24 -4.62
N LEU A 85 -2.85 -12.27 -3.59
CA LEU A 85 -1.78 -11.29 -3.38
C LEU A 85 -0.69 -11.31 -4.45
N ARG A 86 -0.49 -12.45 -5.13
CA ARG A 86 0.47 -12.52 -6.25
C ARG A 86 -0.04 -11.76 -7.45
N SER A 87 -1.31 -11.94 -7.81
CA SER A 87 -1.92 -11.16 -8.88
C SER A 87 -1.97 -9.67 -8.54
N LEU A 88 -2.23 -9.30 -7.28
CA LEU A 88 -2.15 -7.90 -6.85
C LEU A 88 -0.75 -7.32 -7.00
N LEU A 89 0.29 -8.03 -6.54
CA LEU A 89 1.68 -7.61 -6.70
C LEU A 89 2.05 -7.45 -8.18
N GLN A 90 1.63 -8.39 -9.03
CA GLN A 90 1.86 -8.32 -10.48
C GLN A 90 1.17 -7.11 -11.11
N LEU A 91 -0.11 -6.86 -10.76
CA LEU A 91 -0.87 -5.71 -11.24
C LEU A 91 -0.18 -4.38 -10.88
N LEU A 92 0.22 -4.23 -9.61
CA LEU A 92 0.92 -3.04 -9.13
C LEU A 92 2.28 -2.88 -9.82
N SER A 93 3.02 -3.98 -10.00
CA SER A 93 4.32 -3.96 -10.69
C SER A 93 4.19 -3.53 -12.16
N ALA A 94 3.11 -3.92 -12.84
CA ALA A 94 2.84 -3.55 -14.23
C ALA A 94 2.57 -2.04 -14.36
N PHE A 95 1.76 -1.46 -13.47
CA PHE A 95 1.53 -0.01 -13.45
C PHE A 95 2.76 0.81 -13.01
N ALA A 96 3.64 0.20 -12.22
CA ALA A 96 4.87 0.83 -11.75
C ALA A 96 6.04 0.74 -12.77
N ALA A 97 5.90 -0.07 -13.82
CA ALA A 97 6.94 -0.26 -14.83
C ALA A 97 7.24 1.03 -15.62
N SER A 98 6.24 1.90 -15.80
CA SER A 98 6.37 3.20 -16.47
C SER A 98 6.95 4.30 -15.58
N SER A 99 7.07 4.07 -14.27
CA SER A 99 7.46 5.12 -13.32
C SER A 99 8.95 5.46 -13.44
N PRO A 100 9.31 6.76 -13.57
CA PRO A 100 10.70 7.20 -13.73
C PRO A 100 11.55 7.03 -12.46
N GLY A 101 10.92 7.01 -11.28
CA GLY A 101 11.59 6.85 -9.98
C GLY A 101 11.17 5.58 -9.24
N ALA A 102 11.93 5.24 -8.19
CA ALA A 102 11.65 4.10 -7.31
C ALA A 102 10.54 4.37 -6.29
N ALA A 103 10.28 5.62 -5.92
CA ALA A 103 9.36 5.98 -4.86
C ALA A 103 7.93 5.48 -5.09
N LYS A 104 7.35 5.77 -6.26
CA LYS A 104 5.98 5.32 -6.60
C LYS A 104 5.85 3.79 -6.65
N PRO A 105 6.72 3.02 -7.34
CA PRO A 105 6.72 1.56 -7.29
C PRO A 105 6.74 1.00 -5.86
N LEU A 106 7.55 1.57 -4.99
CA LEU A 106 7.67 1.15 -3.59
C LEU A 106 6.43 1.50 -2.78
N ALA A 107 5.91 2.73 -2.92
CA ALA A 107 4.70 3.19 -2.25
C ALA A 107 3.46 2.39 -2.65
N LEU A 108 3.38 1.95 -3.92
CA LEU A 108 2.29 1.11 -4.43
C LEU A 108 2.19 -0.24 -3.69
N LEU A 109 3.24 -0.73 -3.05
CA LEU A 109 3.26 -2.01 -2.34
C LEU A 109 2.51 -1.99 -1.00
N ALA A 110 2.11 -0.82 -0.47
CA ALA A 110 1.50 -0.73 0.86
C ALA A 110 0.32 -1.72 1.07
N PRO A 111 -0.64 -1.84 0.12
CA PRO A 111 -1.74 -2.78 0.28
C PRO A 111 -1.28 -4.24 0.34
N VAL A 112 -0.29 -4.63 -0.47
CA VAL A 112 0.26 -6.00 -0.45
C VAL A 112 0.91 -6.31 0.90
N VAL A 113 1.71 -5.37 1.42
CA VAL A 113 2.38 -5.54 2.72
C VAL A 113 1.36 -5.62 3.86
N SER A 114 0.33 -4.77 3.83
CA SER A 114 -0.75 -4.78 4.81
C SER A 114 -1.53 -6.09 4.78
N GLU A 115 -1.92 -6.58 3.61
CA GLU A 115 -2.65 -7.84 3.49
C GLU A 115 -1.78 -9.04 3.88
N LEU A 116 -0.46 -9.00 3.64
CA LEU A 116 0.45 -10.03 4.14
C LEU A 116 0.55 -10.05 5.66
N PHE A 117 0.45 -8.90 6.32
CA PHE A 117 0.39 -8.82 7.77
C PHE A 117 -0.90 -9.43 8.34
N HIS A 118 -2.03 -9.22 7.68
CA HIS A 118 -3.34 -9.75 8.07
C HIS A 118 -3.65 -11.13 7.49
N SER A 119 -2.71 -11.74 6.77
CA SER A 119 -2.93 -13.00 6.06
C SER A 119 -2.97 -14.18 7.02
N ASP A 120 -4.14 -14.84 7.09
CA ASP A 120 -4.33 -16.11 7.82
C ASP A 120 -3.77 -17.32 7.04
N LYS A 121 -3.13 -17.10 5.89
CA LYS A 121 -2.58 -18.18 5.05
C LYS A 121 -1.47 -18.96 5.73
N PRO A 122 -1.21 -20.21 5.27
CA PRO A 122 -0.06 -20.96 5.72
C PRO A 122 1.20 -20.13 5.60
N ARG A 123 1.92 -20.04 6.70
CA ARG A 123 3.14 -19.25 6.84
C ARG A 123 4.12 -19.35 5.68
N ARG A 124 4.34 -20.56 5.15
CA ARG A 124 5.25 -20.80 4.01
C ARG A 124 4.81 -20.03 2.75
N GLU A 125 3.51 -19.88 2.53
CA GLU A 125 2.96 -19.10 1.43
C GLU A 125 3.17 -17.60 1.65
N THR A 126 2.88 -17.10 2.85
CA THR A 126 3.13 -15.71 3.25
C THR A 126 4.61 -15.36 3.06
N GLU A 127 5.53 -16.22 3.51
CA GLU A 127 6.96 -16.03 3.33
C GLU A 127 7.40 -15.96 1.87
N ALA A 128 6.84 -16.82 1.01
CA ALA A 128 7.16 -16.79 -0.42
C ALA A 128 6.74 -15.46 -1.08
N VAL A 129 5.60 -14.89 -0.66
CA VAL A 129 5.15 -13.59 -1.18
C VAL A 129 5.97 -12.45 -0.58
N VAL A 130 6.33 -12.49 0.71
CA VAL A 130 7.23 -11.50 1.33
C VAL A 130 8.59 -11.48 0.63
N GLU A 131 9.16 -12.63 0.30
CA GLU A 131 10.41 -12.71 -0.48
C GLU A 131 10.25 -12.11 -1.88
N ALA A 132 9.12 -12.32 -2.54
CA ALA A 132 8.82 -11.67 -3.82
C ALA A 132 8.72 -10.14 -3.69
N VAL A 133 8.11 -9.64 -2.61
CA VAL A 133 8.03 -8.20 -2.29
C VAL A 133 9.43 -7.63 -2.05
N LEU A 134 10.27 -8.28 -1.24
CA LEU A 134 11.65 -7.82 -0.98
C LEU A 134 12.53 -7.85 -2.23
N SER A 135 12.36 -8.87 -3.07
CA SER A 135 13.04 -8.94 -4.37
C SER A 135 12.61 -7.77 -5.27
N TYR A 136 11.31 -7.48 -5.34
CA TYR A 136 10.79 -6.36 -6.11
C TYR A 136 11.28 -5.01 -5.57
N ILE A 137 11.34 -4.84 -4.24
CA ILE A 137 11.94 -3.68 -3.59
C ILE A 137 13.40 -3.50 -4.04
N SER A 138 14.20 -4.56 -3.98
CA SER A 138 15.62 -4.51 -4.38
C SER A 138 15.78 -4.10 -5.86
N ILE A 139 14.92 -4.60 -6.75
CA ILE A 139 14.89 -4.21 -8.17
C ILE A 139 14.56 -2.71 -8.31
N CYS A 140 13.57 -2.22 -7.57
CA CYS A 140 13.17 -0.81 -7.62
C CYS A 140 14.27 0.12 -7.07
N SER A 141 14.85 -0.23 -5.92
CA SER A 141 15.94 0.53 -5.29
C SER A 141 17.21 0.60 -6.12
N SER A 142 17.43 -0.34 -7.05
CA SER A 142 18.58 -0.34 -7.95
C SER A 142 18.41 0.59 -9.17
N ARG A 143 17.24 1.22 -9.34
CA ARG A 143 17.00 2.16 -10.45
C ARG A 143 17.85 3.41 -10.26
N PRO A 144 18.53 3.90 -11.30
CA PRO A 144 19.30 5.14 -11.22
C PRO A 144 18.36 6.29 -10.85
N ALA A 145 18.80 7.14 -9.94
CA ALA A 145 18.08 8.38 -9.66
C ALA A 145 17.93 9.17 -10.97
N PRO A 146 16.78 9.80 -11.23
CA PRO A 146 16.60 10.59 -12.43
C PRO A 146 17.71 11.65 -12.48
N SER A 147 18.50 11.64 -13.56
CA SER A 147 19.57 12.61 -13.75
C SER A 147 18.96 14.00 -13.78
N SER A 148 19.15 14.77 -12.71
CA SER A 148 18.70 16.15 -12.61
C SER A 148 19.51 17.02 -13.57
N THR A 149 19.04 17.20 -14.79
CA THR A 149 19.40 18.38 -15.58
C THR A 149 18.78 19.61 -14.90
N GLU A 150 19.66 20.46 -14.38
CA GLU A 150 19.46 21.85 -13.97
C GLU A 150 18.41 22.16 -12.89
N GLY A 151 18.90 22.49 -11.69
CA GLY A 151 18.50 23.68 -10.92
C GLY A 151 17.09 23.76 -10.33
N THR A 152 16.20 22.84 -10.65
CA THR A 152 14.86 22.78 -10.07
C THR A 152 14.91 21.79 -8.92
N THR A 153 14.67 22.26 -7.70
CA THR A 153 14.36 21.38 -6.56
C THR A 153 13.31 20.39 -7.06
N ALA A 154 13.66 19.10 -7.17
CA ALA A 154 12.73 18.09 -7.62
C ALA A 154 11.51 18.17 -6.70
N ASP A 155 10.40 18.71 -7.20
CA ASP A 155 9.19 18.89 -6.42
C ASP A 155 8.74 17.49 -6.04
N ALA A 156 8.92 17.13 -4.78
CA ALA A 156 8.62 15.80 -4.29
C ALA A 156 7.15 15.52 -4.62
N VAL A 157 6.89 14.45 -5.39
CA VAL A 157 5.54 14.09 -5.80
C VAL A 157 4.70 13.91 -4.53
N ARG A 158 3.64 14.71 -4.39
CA ARG A 158 2.77 14.70 -3.22
C ARG A 158 1.55 13.82 -3.47
N LEU A 159 1.08 13.19 -2.40
CA LEU A 159 -0.17 12.45 -2.40
C LEU A 159 -1.34 13.42 -2.58
N LEU A 160 -2.33 13.00 -3.36
CA LEU A 160 -3.58 13.73 -3.53
C LEU A 160 -4.36 13.74 -2.20
N PRO A 161 -5.17 14.78 -1.91
CA PRO A 161 -5.95 14.85 -0.68
C PRO A 161 -6.91 13.66 -0.49
N ALA A 162 -7.35 13.02 -1.57
CA ALA A 162 -8.18 11.81 -1.55
C ALA A 162 -7.45 10.55 -1.00
N PHE A 163 -6.15 10.62 -0.72
CA PHE A 163 -5.36 9.50 -0.20
C PHE A 163 -5.97 8.88 1.07
N GLY A 164 -6.46 9.70 2.01
CA GLY A 164 -7.07 9.21 3.24
C GLY A 164 -8.33 8.37 3.00
N ASP A 165 -9.09 8.66 1.93
CA ASP A 165 -10.26 7.87 1.55
C ASP A 165 -9.85 6.53 0.93
N LEU A 166 -8.74 6.49 0.20
CA LEU A 166 -8.16 5.24 -0.31
C LEU A 166 -7.61 4.35 0.79
N VAL A 167 -7.06 4.93 1.86
CA VAL A 167 -6.67 4.15 3.04
C VAL A 167 -7.89 3.45 3.65
N LYS A 168 -9.07 4.11 3.68
CA LYS A 168 -10.31 3.48 4.14
C LYS A 168 -10.77 2.36 3.22
N VAL A 169 -10.68 2.55 1.89
CA VAL A 169 -11.00 1.53 0.88
C VAL A 169 -10.23 0.24 1.15
N TRP A 170 -8.91 0.33 1.35
CA TRP A 170 -8.09 -0.84 1.64
C TRP A 170 -8.29 -1.41 3.04
N SER A 171 -8.65 -0.58 4.01
CA SER A 171 -8.84 -1.03 5.40
C SER A 171 -10.19 -1.69 5.64
N VAL A 172 -11.14 -1.61 4.71
CA VAL A 172 -12.56 -1.96 4.93
C VAL A 172 -12.75 -3.40 5.41
N ARG A 173 -11.90 -4.35 4.97
CA ARG A 173 -12.01 -5.78 5.34
C ARG A 173 -11.57 -6.06 6.78
N HIS A 174 -10.59 -5.30 7.27
CA HIS A 174 -9.93 -5.51 8.56
C HIS A 174 -10.30 -4.45 9.61
N SER A 175 -11.15 -3.49 9.23
CA SER A 175 -11.61 -2.37 10.07
C SER A 175 -12.61 -2.84 11.14
N ARG A 176 -12.11 -3.45 12.21
CA ARG A 176 -12.85 -3.75 13.45
C ARG A 176 -12.61 -2.63 14.47
N GLU A 177 -13.14 -1.44 14.21
CA GLU A 177 -13.06 -0.23 15.06
C GLU A 177 -11.68 0.47 15.13
N ARG A 178 -10.65 -0.09 14.49
CA ARG A 178 -9.31 0.52 14.42
C ARG A 178 -9.29 1.69 13.44
N CYS A 179 -8.35 2.62 13.68
CA CYS A 179 -8.07 3.68 12.71
C CYS A 179 -7.62 3.05 11.37
N PRO A 180 -8.16 3.49 10.21
CA PRO A 180 -7.78 2.93 8.90
C PRO A 180 -6.26 2.94 8.65
N PHE A 181 -5.56 3.98 9.08
CA PHE A 181 -4.09 4.03 8.95
C PHE A 181 -3.37 3.01 9.83
N GLN A 182 -3.94 2.61 10.97
CA GLN A 182 -3.39 1.52 11.80
C GLN A 182 -3.65 0.15 11.18
N VAL A 183 -4.73 0.02 10.41
CA VAL A 183 -5.03 -1.21 9.66
C VAL A 183 -4.11 -1.32 8.44
N LEU A 184 -3.96 -0.25 7.66
CA LEU A 184 -3.10 -0.28 6.49
C LEU A 184 -1.60 -0.30 6.85
N PHE A 185 -1.20 0.38 7.93
CA PHE A 185 0.19 0.45 8.40
C PHE A 185 0.31 -0.05 9.86
N PRO A 186 0.18 -1.37 10.08
CA PRO A 186 0.15 -1.97 11.41
C PRO A 186 1.50 -1.98 12.13
N LEU A 187 2.61 -1.95 11.39
CA LEU A 187 3.98 -2.00 11.94
C LEU A 187 4.62 -0.60 12.03
N ALA A 188 4.07 0.39 11.34
CA ALA A 188 4.52 1.77 11.44
C ALA A 188 4.31 2.33 12.86
N GLY A 189 5.16 3.28 13.26
CA GLY A 189 4.96 4.01 14.52
C GLY A 189 3.82 5.03 14.44
N ASP A 190 3.31 5.48 15.59
CA ASP A 190 2.24 6.48 15.64
C ASP A 190 2.64 7.80 14.98
N GLU A 191 3.90 8.21 15.12
CA GLU A 191 4.43 9.40 14.45
C GLU A 191 4.40 9.26 12.93
N ALA A 192 4.82 8.10 12.41
CA ALA A 192 4.81 7.85 10.98
C ALA A 192 3.38 7.86 10.41
N ARG A 193 2.43 7.26 11.14
CA ARG A 193 1.01 7.33 10.77
C ARG A 193 0.45 8.76 10.81
N ARG A 194 0.81 9.56 11.83
CA ARG A 194 0.38 10.97 11.89
C ARG A 194 0.93 11.78 10.71
N GLU A 195 2.15 11.50 10.26
CA GLU A 195 2.72 12.16 9.09
C GLU A 195 1.97 11.78 7.82
N LEU A 196 1.61 10.51 7.63
CA LEU A 196 0.81 10.04 6.50
C LEU A 196 -0.62 10.61 6.48
N MET A 197 -1.16 11.02 7.62
CA MET A 197 -2.47 11.66 7.72
C MET A 197 -2.46 13.13 7.28
N LYS A 198 -1.27 13.75 7.16
CA LYS A 198 -1.17 15.15 6.73
C LYS A 198 -1.44 15.25 5.22
N GLU A 199 -2.23 16.24 4.84
CA GLU A 199 -2.44 16.57 3.44
C GLU A 199 -1.12 16.94 2.76
N GLY A 200 -0.91 16.42 1.55
CA GLY A 200 0.31 16.67 0.78
C GLY A 200 1.55 15.92 1.27
N CYS A 201 1.39 14.85 2.07
CA CYS A 201 2.47 13.92 2.37
C CYS A 201 3.16 13.44 1.08
N SER A 202 4.49 13.34 1.06
CA SER A 202 5.21 12.94 -0.13
C SER A 202 5.09 11.43 -0.40
N VAL A 203 5.12 11.08 -1.68
CA VAL A 203 5.18 9.68 -2.13
C VAL A 203 6.47 9.01 -1.65
N ASP A 204 7.58 9.77 -1.56
CA ASP A 204 8.86 9.29 -1.00
C ASP A 204 8.73 8.87 0.46
N TYR A 205 7.98 9.66 1.26
CA TYR A 205 7.75 9.33 2.66
C TYR A 205 6.92 8.06 2.80
N LEU A 206 5.83 7.95 2.03
CA LEU A 206 5.02 6.72 1.97
C LEU A 206 5.87 5.51 1.56
N ALA A 207 6.72 5.65 0.53
CA ALA A 207 7.64 4.60 0.13
C ALA A 207 8.59 4.19 1.28
N GLY A 208 9.11 5.16 2.03
CA GLY A 208 9.90 4.91 3.25
C GLY A 208 9.15 4.10 4.30
N VAL A 209 7.89 4.45 4.59
CA VAL A 209 7.05 3.69 5.51
C VAL A 209 6.81 2.26 5.03
N VAL A 210 6.51 2.08 3.74
CA VAL A 210 6.26 0.73 3.16
C VAL A 210 7.51 -0.14 3.21
N LEU A 211 8.70 0.43 2.98
CA LEU A 211 9.97 -0.28 3.14
C LEU A 211 10.18 -0.75 4.59
N VAL A 212 9.87 0.11 5.57
CA VAL A 212 9.98 -0.23 6.99
C VAL A 212 9.00 -1.33 7.36
N GLU A 213 7.74 -1.24 6.94
CA GLU A 213 6.72 -2.27 7.14
C GLU A 213 7.16 -3.62 6.55
N ALA A 214 7.62 -3.66 5.30
CA ALA A 214 8.07 -4.90 4.65
C ALA A 214 9.29 -5.51 5.35
N PHE A 215 10.25 -4.67 5.77
CA PHE A 215 11.43 -5.08 6.52
C PHE A 215 11.06 -5.67 7.88
N LEU A 216 10.19 -4.99 8.63
CA LEU A 216 9.72 -5.46 9.94
C LEU A 216 8.89 -6.73 9.81
N LEU A 217 8.01 -6.84 8.80
CA LEU A 217 7.24 -8.04 8.54
C LEU A 217 8.16 -9.24 8.29
N ARG A 218 9.23 -9.07 7.52
CA ARG A 218 10.22 -10.15 7.32
C ARG A 218 10.94 -10.51 8.61
N LEU A 219 11.27 -9.53 9.46
CA LEU A 219 11.84 -9.81 10.79
C LEU A 219 10.86 -10.59 11.67
N CYS A 220 9.57 -10.25 11.68
CA CYS A 220 8.53 -10.98 12.40
C CYS A 220 8.56 -12.46 12.00
N LEU A 221 8.52 -12.73 10.68
CA LEU A 221 8.57 -14.09 10.14
C LEU A 221 9.88 -14.80 10.49
N LYS A 222 11.05 -14.13 10.45
CA LYS A 222 12.31 -14.77 10.86
C LYS A 222 12.32 -15.15 12.34
N VAL A 223 11.82 -14.28 13.22
CA VAL A 223 11.71 -14.56 14.65
C VAL A 223 10.78 -15.75 14.90
N GLN A 224 9.63 -15.79 14.24
CA GLN A 224 8.69 -16.89 14.34
C GLN A 224 9.28 -18.22 13.84
N ASN A 225 10.24 -18.21 12.90
CA ASN A 225 10.80 -19.42 12.28
C ASN A 225 11.81 -20.10 13.21
N ALA A 226 12.28 -19.38 14.22
CA ALA A 226 13.35 -19.78 15.09
C ALA A 226 12.87 -20.57 16.31
N THR A 227 11.72 -21.25 16.23
CA THR A 227 11.21 -22.11 17.31
C THR A 227 12.25 -23.18 17.65
N GLY A 228 12.79 -23.14 18.87
CA GLY A 228 13.84 -24.07 19.34
C GLY A 228 15.28 -23.58 19.12
N VAL A 229 15.49 -22.44 18.47
CA VAL A 229 16.83 -21.84 18.32
C VAL A 229 17.20 -21.04 19.57
N PRO A 230 18.42 -21.17 20.12
CA PRO A 230 18.88 -20.35 21.23
C PRO A 230 18.79 -18.85 20.90
N ARG A 231 18.29 -18.04 21.86
CA ARG A 231 18.11 -16.59 21.67
C ARG A 231 19.38 -15.88 21.19
N SER A 232 20.54 -16.26 21.69
CA SER A 232 21.83 -15.67 21.32
C SER A 232 22.20 -15.93 19.86
N GLU A 233 21.91 -17.13 19.36
CA GLU A 233 22.15 -17.52 17.97
C GLU A 233 21.18 -16.80 17.03
N LEU A 234 19.89 -16.80 17.38
CA LEU A 234 18.86 -16.05 16.64
C LEU A 234 19.19 -14.55 16.55
N GLN A 235 19.62 -13.94 17.67
CA GLN A 235 20.03 -12.53 17.67
C GLN A 235 21.20 -12.27 16.72
N LYS A 236 22.18 -13.17 16.66
CA LYS A 236 23.33 -13.04 15.76
C LYS A 236 22.90 -13.14 14.30
N GLU A 237 22.06 -14.11 13.96
CA GLU A 237 21.53 -14.28 12.61
C GLU A 237 20.67 -13.09 12.16
N LEU A 238 19.74 -12.64 13.00
CA LEU A 238 18.90 -11.48 12.72
C LEU A 238 19.73 -10.21 12.54
N LYS A 239 20.77 -10.03 13.36
CA LYS A 239 21.70 -8.90 13.23
C LYS A 239 22.44 -8.94 11.90
N ILE A 240 22.98 -10.10 11.52
CA ILE A 240 23.66 -10.27 10.22
C ILE A 240 22.70 -9.96 9.07
N TRP A 241 21.49 -10.52 9.12
CA TRP A 241 20.49 -10.30 8.10
C TRP A 241 20.09 -8.83 7.99
N ALA A 242 19.81 -8.16 9.12
CA ALA A 242 19.44 -6.75 9.15
C ALA A 242 20.56 -5.87 8.57
N VAL A 243 21.80 -6.07 9.01
CA VAL A 243 22.98 -5.33 8.52
C VAL A 243 23.19 -5.57 7.01
N SER A 244 22.91 -6.77 6.51
CA SER A 244 23.02 -7.07 5.07
C SER A 244 21.86 -6.51 4.22
N SER A 245 20.67 -6.37 4.80
CA SER A 245 19.46 -5.98 4.05
C SER A 245 19.27 -4.47 3.98
N ILE A 246 19.60 -3.75 5.05
CA ILE A 246 19.44 -2.30 5.15
C ILE A 246 20.13 -1.53 3.99
N PRO A 247 21.38 -1.85 3.59
CA PRO A 247 22.04 -1.17 2.48
C PRO A 247 21.37 -1.39 1.12
N VAL A 248 20.61 -2.48 0.94
CA VAL A 248 19.96 -2.83 -0.33
C VAL A 248 18.83 -1.86 -0.67
N PHE A 249 18.18 -1.28 0.33
CA PHE A 249 17.02 -0.41 0.10
C PHE A 249 17.39 0.99 -0.41
N GLN A 250 18.62 1.45 -0.16
CA GLN A 250 19.18 2.73 -0.65
C GLN A 250 18.24 3.95 -0.51
N SER A 251 17.33 3.95 0.48
CA SER A 251 16.30 4.98 0.64
C SER A 251 16.51 5.78 1.91
N HIS A 252 16.81 7.08 1.79
CA HIS A 252 16.97 7.97 2.95
C HIS A 252 15.71 8.05 3.82
N GLN A 253 14.52 7.98 3.21
CA GLN A 253 13.25 7.99 3.92
C GLN A 253 13.06 6.71 4.76
N PHE A 254 13.48 5.55 4.24
CA PHE A 254 13.50 4.31 5.03
C PHE A 254 14.35 4.46 6.29
N PHE A 255 15.57 4.99 6.17
CA PHE A 255 16.45 5.20 7.33
C PHE A 255 15.84 6.17 8.35
N GLY A 256 15.28 7.29 7.87
CA GLY A 256 14.66 8.29 8.73
C GLY A 256 13.45 7.73 9.50
N VAL A 257 12.54 7.05 8.81
CA VAL A 257 11.35 6.44 9.43
C VAL A 257 11.76 5.34 10.42
N LEU A 258 12.70 4.47 10.04
CA LEU A 258 13.18 3.39 10.91
C LEU A 258 13.84 3.95 12.19
N LEU A 259 14.70 4.96 12.05
CA LEU A 259 15.39 5.57 13.18
C LEU A 259 14.40 6.28 14.11
N ASN A 260 13.45 7.05 13.58
CA ASN A 260 12.42 7.70 14.38
C ASN A 260 11.58 6.68 15.16
N MET A 261 11.22 5.57 14.52
CA MET A 261 10.51 4.48 15.20
C MET A 261 11.32 3.81 16.31
N LEU A 262 12.64 3.69 16.15
CA LEU A 262 13.52 3.14 17.18
C LEU A 262 13.76 4.12 18.35
N LEU A 263 13.69 5.43 18.10
CA LEU A 263 13.96 6.48 19.09
C LEU A 263 12.72 6.90 19.89
N ASN A 264 11.54 6.98 19.26
CA ASN A 264 10.38 7.69 19.81
C ASN A 264 9.30 6.81 20.49
N SER A 265 9.46 5.49 20.52
CA SER A 265 8.54 4.58 21.23
C SER A 265 9.19 3.20 21.34
N PRO A 266 8.83 2.31 22.30
CA PRO A 266 9.04 0.90 22.02
C PRO A 266 8.37 0.64 20.66
N LEU A 267 9.08 -0.03 19.77
CA LEU A 267 8.49 -0.66 18.58
C LEU A 267 7.10 -1.22 18.94
N PRO A 268 6.16 -1.39 18.02
CA PRO A 268 4.94 -2.13 18.34
C PRO A 268 5.30 -3.60 18.61
N VAL A 269 5.94 -3.87 19.76
CA VAL A 269 6.33 -5.16 20.31
C VAL A 269 5.05 -5.94 20.58
N TYR A 270 3.96 -5.25 20.90
CA TYR A 270 2.63 -5.84 20.95
C TYR A 270 2.16 -6.33 19.57
N SER A 271 2.38 -5.61 18.47
CA SER A 271 2.08 -6.11 17.11
C SER A 271 3.01 -7.25 16.70
N LEU A 272 4.27 -7.24 17.15
CA LEU A 272 5.18 -8.38 16.99
C LEU A 272 4.66 -9.62 17.73
N VAL A 273 4.10 -9.46 18.93
CA VAL A 273 3.52 -10.56 19.73
C VAL A 273 2.18 -11.04 19.16
N VAL A 274 1.37 -10.14 18.59
CA VAL A 274 0.11 -10.50 17.91
C VAL A 274 0.37 -11.19 16.56
N CYS A 275 1.40 -10.81 15.81
CA CYS A 275 1.87 -11.60 14.66
C CYS A 275 2.38 -12.99 15.07
N VAL A 276 2.87 -13.15 16.31
CA VAL A 276 3.42 -14.40 16.86
C VAL A 276 2.34 -15.32 17.45
N SER A 277 1.11 -14.82 17.65
CA SER A 277 -0.02 -15.57 18.23
C SER A 277 -0.95 -16.10 17.14
#